data_AF-A0A4Y7QP49-F1
#
_entry.id   AF-A0A4Y7QP49-F1
#
_cell.length_a   1.000
_cell.length_b   1.000
_cell.length_c   1.000
_cell.angle_alpha   90.00
_cell.angle_beta   90.00
_cell.angle_gamma   90.00
#
_symmetry.space_group_name_H-M   'P 1'
#
loop_
_entity.id
_entity.type
_entity.pdbx_description
1 polymer ?
#
loop_
_entity_poly.entity_id
_entity_poly.type
_entity_poly.pdbx_seq_one_letter_code
_entity_poly.pdbx_strand_id
1 'polypeptide(L)'
;MSMNKPWINKEMDHRVQKLNKQYYSKKKRKMKKNIVSQHSQSLVRSLIVKTPFSIVSNVSNFFAHPILNTSNQEVFVCNTKINNNYHELDAKLLNTSFHYQEEPYCRLVSSKIFENRVLFKSSIYENVDNTIQENEGVPSWTPIHNVLLKEETQKKINNSITIELPVEIGKYKSEIFLQERVMFEEKITSVKEIMQDIILTEKKLLLSKRNNKNQNRAEKGTLFVEGYISQCIEYVLAGSECKESVYGLRQNMVLELTIQILQRQEMQL
;
A
#
# COMPACT_ATOMS: atom_id res chain seq x y z
N MET A 1 -17.88 20.59 -6.48
CA MET A 1 -17.38 19.68 -7.54
C MET A 1 -16.20 18.90 -6.96
N SER A 2 -16.23 17.57 -7.03
CA SER A 2 -15.16 16.71 -6.50
C SER A 2 -14.01 16.69 -7.51
N MET A 3 -12.86 17.26 -7.16
CA MET A 3 -11.65 17.17 -7.97
C MET A 3 -10.82 15.97 -7.50
N ASN A 4 -10.46 15.10 -8.43
CA ASN A 4 -9.63 13.92 -8.18
C ASN A 4 -8.24 14.37 -7.67
N LYS A 5 -7.83 13.86 -6.52
CA LYS A 5 -6.45 14.03 -6.02
C LYS A 5 -5.50 13.18 -6.90
N PRO A 6 -4.38 13.73 -7.41
CA PRO A 6 -3.56 13.08 -8.45
C PRO A 6 -2.82 11.80 -8.03
N TRP A 7 -2.73 11.51 -6.72
CA TRP A 7 -2.14 10.27 -6.18
C TRP A 7 -3.18 9.20 -5.80
N ILE A 8 -4.45 9.46 -6.07
CA ILE A 8 -5.56 8.56 -5.77
C ILE A 8 -6.04 7.91 -7.06
N ASN A 9 -6.00 6.57 -7.10
CA ASN A 9 -6.75 5.81 -8.09
C ASN A 9 -8.25 6.14 -7.97
N LYS A 10 -8.97 6.33 -9.10
CA LYS A 10 -10.41 6.64 -9.13
C LYS A 10 -11.24 5.67 -8.26
N GLU A 11 -10.83 4.42 -8.17
CA GLU A 11 -11.49 3.43 -7.33
C GLU A 11 -11.34 3.73 -5.82
N MET A 12 -10.17 4.21 -5.40
CA MET A 12 -9.89 4.61 -4.02
C MET A 12 -10.64 5.89 -3.63
N ASP A 13 -10.75 6.86 -4.54
CA ASP A 13 -11.57 8.07 -4.30
C ASP A 13 -13.02 7.69 -4.00
N HIS A 14 -13.60 6.80 -4.82
CA HIS A 14 -14.96 6.30 -4.62
C HIS A 14 -15.14 5.54 -3.30
N ARG A 15 -14.16 4.72 -2.89
CA ARG A 15 -14.19 4.00 -1.61
C ARG A 15 -14.12 4.96 -0.41
N VAL A 16 -13.25 5.96 -0.46
CA VAL A 16 -13.12 6.99 0.58
C VAL A 16 -14.40 7.83 0.67
N GLN A 17 -14.96 8.25 -0.46
CA GLN A 17 -16.22 9.00 -0.49
C GLN A 17 -17.40 8.19 0.04
N LYS A 18 -17.49 6.89 -0.26
CA LYS A 18 -18.53 5.98 0.24
C LYS A 18 -18.44 5.80 1.76
N LEU A 19 -17.23 5.61 2.28
CA LEU A 19 -16.96 5.53 3.72
C LEU A 19 -17.32 6.84 4.43
N ASN A 20 -16.95 7.99 3.85
CA ASN A 20 -17.28 9.30 4.40
C ASN A 20 -18.80 9.53 4.45
N LYS A 21 -19.55 9.25 3.38
CA LYS A 21 -21.03 9.36 3.37
C LYS A 21 -21.69 8.45 4.41
N GLN A 22 -21.17 7.23 4.60
CA GLN A 22 -21.69 6.29 5.60
C GLN A 22 -21.36 6.73 7.05
N TYR A 23 -20.26 7.46 7.25
CA TYR A 23 -19.88 8.02 8.55
C TYR A 23 -20.72 9.25 8.93
N TYR A 24 -20.90 10.22 8.04
CA TYR A 24 -21.72 11.43 8.30
C TYR A 24 -23.20 11.10 8.55
N SER A 25 -23.74 10.09 7.86
CA SER A 25 -25.11 9.61 8.11
C SER A 25 -25.29 8.93 9.48
N LYS A 26 -24.26 8.21 9.98
CA LYS A 26 -24.26 7.65 11.33
C LYS A 26 -24.04 8.70 12.42
N LYS A 27 -23.22 9.74 12.17
CA LYS A 27 -22.98 10.85 13.11
C LYS A 27 -24.24 11.71 13.34
N LYS A 28 -25.04 12.00 12.30
CA LYS A 28 -26.35 12.67 12.42
C LYS A 28 -27.36 11.88 13.29
N ARG A 29 -27.28 10.55 13.33
CA ARG A 29 -28.15 9.72 14.18
C ARG A 29 -27.68 9.64 15.64
N LYS A 30 -26.38 9.76 15.92
CA LYS A 30 -25.82 9.77 17.30
C LYS A 30 -25.89 11.14 17.97
N MET A 31 -25.86 12.24 17.22
CA MET A 31 -25.85 13.60 17.77
C MET A 31 -27.18 14.04 18.39
N LYS A 32 -28.28 13.30 18.20
CA LYS A 32 -29.58 13.57 18.86
C LYS A 32 -29.69 13.07 20.31
N LYS A 33 -28.68 12.41 20.88
CA LYS A 33 -28.84 11.73 22.19
C LYS A 33 -28.06 12.28 23.40
N ASN A 34 -27.12 13.22 23.26
CA ASN A 34 -26.41 13.75 24.44
C ASN A 34 -26.34 15.28 24.41
N ILE A 35 -27.26 15.91 25.14
CA ILE A 35 -27.16 17.31 25.59
C ILE A 35 -27.28 17.26 27.12
N VAL A 36 -26.17 17.53 27.82
CA VAL A 36 -26.15 17.88 29.25
C VAL A 36 -25.11 19.00 29.45
N SER A 37 -25.40 19.87 30.43
CA SER A 37 -25.13 21.30 30.55
C SER A 37 -23.84 21.77 31.26
N GLN A 38 -23.33 22.92 30.79
CA GLN A 38 -22.69 24.09 31.46
C GLN A 38 -21.69 23.92 32.64
N HIS A 39 -20.43 24.33 32.44
CA HIS A 39 -19.77 25.53 33.02
C HIS A 39 -18.32 25.66 32.51
N SER A 40 -17.91 26.88 32.14
CA SER A 40 -16.56 27.35 31.69
C SER A 40 -15.42 26.33 31.60
N GLN A 41 -15.47 25.45 30.60
CA GLN A 41 -14.36 24.61 30.16
C GLN A 41 -14.17 24.87 28.67
N SER A 42 -12.93 25.15 28.28
CA SER A 42 -12.55 25.20 26.88
C SER A 42 -13.04 23.92 26.18
N LEU A 43 -14.02 24.02 25.28
CA LEU A 43 -14.64 22.86 24.68
C LEU A 43 -13.64 22.17 23.75
N VAL A 44 -13.15 20.99 24.15
CA VAL A 44 -12.28 20.15 23.31
C VAL A 44 -13.14 19.29 22.39
N ARG A 45 -12.80 19.27 21.10
CA ARG A 45 -13.41 18.39 20.09
C ARG A 45 -12.34 17.57 19.40
N SER A 46 -12.77 16.49 18.74
CA SER A 46 -11.90 15.60 17.97
C SER A 46 -12.39 15.45 16.54
N LEU A 47 -11.46 15.45 15.59
CA LEU A 47 -11.71 15.19 14.16
C LEU A 47 -10.83 14.03 13.69
N ILE A 48 -11.42 13.09 12.94
CA ILE A 48 -10.66 12.01 12.30
C ILE A 48 -10.39 12.38 10.85
N VAL A 49 -9.12 12.35 10.45
CA VAL A 49 -8.66 12.64 9.09
C VAL A 49 -7.93 11.42 8.54
N LYS A 50 -8.16 11.10 7.27
CA LYS A 50 -7.48 10.00 6.57
C LYS A 50 -6.75 10.55 5.35
N THR A 51 -5.42 10.53 5.40
CA THR A 51 -4.56 10.97 4.29
C THR A 51 -4.05 9.74 3.55
N PRO A 52 -4.55 9.45 2.33
CA PRO A 52 -4.13 8.27 1.57
C PRO A 52 -2.76 8.46 0.93
N PHE A 53 -2.04 7.36 0.75
CA PHE A 53 -0.78 7.28 0.02
C PHE A 53 -0.69 5.99 -0.79
N SER A 54 0.09 6.02 -1.86
CA SER A 54 0.39 4.85 -2.70
C SER A 54 1.83 4.95 -3.21
N ILE A 55 2.58 3.86 -3.08
CA ILE A 55 3.94 3.70 -3.58
C ILE A 55 3.97 2.47 -4.47
N VAL A 56 4.16 2.70 -5.77
CA VAL A 56 4.28 1.65 -6.79
C VAL A 56 5.60 1.86 -7.51
N SER A 57 6.54 0.94 -7.31
CA SER A 57 7.84 1.04 -7.96
C SER A 57 8.49 -0.32 -8.16
N ASN A 58 9.41 -0.39 -9.11
CA ASN A 58 10.14 -1.62 -9.39
C ASN A 58 11.14 -1.89 -8.28
N VAL A 59 11.22 -3.14 -7.85
CA VAL A 59 12.19 -3.66 -6.90
C VAL A 59 13.10 -4.66 -7.59
N SER A 60 14.36 -4.66 -7.17
CA SER A 60 15.40 -5.58 -7.62
C SER A 60 16.34 -5.86 -6.44
N ASN A 61 17.46 -6.55 -6.70
CA ASN A 61 18.47 -6.86 -5.69
C ASN A 61 17.89 -7.65 -4.51
N PHE A 62 17.08 -8.68 -4.79
CA PHE A 62 16.56 -9.57 -3.76
C PHE A 62 17.71 -10.25 -2.97
N PHE A 63 17.51 -10.41 -1.66
CA PHE A 63 18.40 -11.19 -0.80
C PHE A 63 18.39 -12.67 -1.20
N ALA A 64 17.19 -13.22 -1.37
CA ALA A 64 16.95 -14.54 -1.94
C ALA A 64 16.00 -14.38 -3.13
N HIS A 65 16.37 -14.94 -4.27
CA HIS A 65 15.58 -14.78 -5.49
C HIS A 65 14.22 -15.48 -5.34
N PRO A 66 13.10 -14.77 -5.57
CA PRO A 66 11.76 -15.33 -5.48
C PRO A 66 11.55 -16.44 -6.51
N ILE A 67 10.83 -17.50 -6.12
CA ILE A 67 10.48 -18.62 -6.99
C ILE A 67 9.20 -18.29 -7.76
N LEU A 68 9.23 -18.54 -9.06
CA LEU A 68 8.11 -18.35 -9.99
C LEU A 68 7.34 -19.65 -10.21
N ASN A 69 6.04 -19.53 -10.49
CA ASN A 69 5.23 -20.64 -10.98
C ASN A 69 5.78 -21.17 -12.31
N THR A 70 5.71 -22.48 -12.49
CA THR A 70 6.13 -23.12 -13.75
C THR A 70 5.02 -23.92 -14.39
N SER A 71 4.96 -23.88 -15.71
CA SER A 71 4.13 -24.76 -16.51
C SER A 71 5.01 -25.56 -17.45
N ASN A 72 4.82 -26.87 -17.50
CA ASN A 72 5.43 -27.74 -18.50
C ASN A 72 4.33 -28.28 -19.41
N GLN A 73 4.59 -28.28 -20.70
CA GLN A 73 3.68 -28.85 -21.69
C GLN A 73 4.45 -29.90 -22.49
N GLU A 74 3.98 -31.13 -22.41
CA GLU A 74 4.48 -32.24 -23.20
C GLU A 74 3.47 -32.50 -24.33
N VAL A 75 3.99 -32.61 -25.56
CA VAL A 75 3.19 -32.87 -26.75
C VAL A 75 3.56 -34.26 -27.24
N PHE A 76 2.59 -35.16 -27.23
CA PHE A 76 2.71 -36.49 -27.79
C PHE A 76 2.04 -36.49 -29.17
N VAL A 77 2.79 -36.85 -30.20
CA VAL A 77 2.25 -37.02 -31.55
C VAL A 77 1.52 -38.36 -31.58
N CYS A 78 0.21 -38.33 -31.80
CA CYS A 78 -0.58 -39.54 -31.96
C CYS A 78 -0.58 -39.95 -33.43
N ASN A 79 -0.45 -41.25 -33.71
CA ASN A 79 -0.65 -41.76 -35.06
C ASN A 79 -2.11 -41.53 -35.46
N THR A 80 -2.33 -40.75 -36.51
CA THR A 80 -3.65 -40.48 -37.08
C THR A 80 -4.29 -41.78 -37.56
N LYS A 81 -5.52 -42.06 -37.12
CA LYS A 81 -6.25 -43.23 -37.61
C LYS A 81 -6.84 -42.94 -38.99
N ILE A 82 -6.69 -43.90 -39.91
CA ILE A 82 -7.35 -43.89 -41.21
C ILE A 82 -8.52 -44.86 -41.14
N ASN A 83 -9.74 -44.37 -41.38
CA ASN A 83 -10.94 -45.19 -41.49
C ASN A 83 -11.69 -44.82 -42.78
N ASN A 84 -12.51 -45.71 -43.33
CA ASN A 84 -13.21 -45.49 -44.61
C ASN A 84 -14.21 -44.31 -44.58
N ASN A 85 -14.58 -43.82 -43.39
CA ASN A 85 -15.57 -42.75 -43.22
C ASN A 85 -14.96 -41.37 -42.93
N TYR A 86 -13.70 -41.29 -42.46
CA TYR A 86 -13.02 -40.00 -42.19
C TYR A 86 -11.51 -40.19 -42.04
N HIS A 87 -10.77 -39.12 -42.32
CA HIS A 87 -9.32 -39.00 -42.09
C HIS A 87 -9.05 -37.98 -40.98
N GLU A 88 -8.35 -38.41 -39.93
CA GLU A 88 -7.91 -37.51 -38.86
C GLU A 88 -6.70 -36.70 -39.34
N LEU A 89 -6.82 -35.37 -39.43
CA LEU A 89 -5.83 -34.49 -40.08
C LEU A 89 -4.66 -34.06 -39.16
N ASP A 90 -4.91 -33.93 -37.85
CA ASP A 90 -3.89 -33.59 -36.84
C ASP A 90 -4.35 -34.15 -35.48
N ALA A 91 -3.63 -35.13 -34.95
CA ALA A 91 -3.91 -35.75 -33.66
C ALA A 91 -2.71 -35.55 -32.72
N LYS A 92 -2.87 -34.69 -31.72
CA LYS A 92 -1.86 -34.43 -30.69
C LYS A 92 -2.47 -34.66 -29.32
N LEU A 93 -1.83 -35.47 -28.51
CA LEU A 93 -2.12 -35.57 -27.09
C LEU A 93 -1.27 -34.54 -26.35
N LEU A 94 -1.92 -33.62 -25.66
CA LEU A 94 -1.25 -32.56 -24.89
C LEU A 94 -1.36 -32.91 -23.41
N ASN A 95 -0.21 -32.99 -22.74
CA ASN A 95 -0.15 -33.05 -21.29
C ASN A 95 0.39 -31.73 -20.76
N THR A 96 -0.43 -30.98 -20.04
CA THR A 96 -0.05 -29.71 -19.41
C THR A 96 -0.02 -29.87 -17.89
N SER A 97 1.14 -29.60 -17.30
CA SER A 97 1.31 -29.60 -15.84
C SER A 97 1.66 -28.21 -15.33
N PHE A 98 1.03 -27.79 -14.24
CA PHE A 98 1.27 -26.51 -13.57
C PHE A 98 1.79 -26.78 -12.15
N HIS A 99 2.86 -26.08 -11.78
CA HIS A 99 3.42 -26.11 -10.44
C HIS A 99 3.30 -24.70 -9.87
N TYR A 100 2.44 -24.55 -8.86
CA TYR A 100 2.14 -23.28 -8.22
C TYR A 100 2.99 -23.11 -6.96
N GLN A 101 3.56 -21.92 -6.81
CA GLN A 101 4.31 -21.49 -5.65
C GLN A 101 3.49 -20.46 -4.87
N GLU A 102 3.72 -20.36 -3.56
CA GLU A 102 3.07 -19.36 -2.74
C GLU A 102 3.54 -17.95 -3.14
N GLU A 103 2.60 -17.02 -3.26
CA GLU A 103 2.91 -15.62 -3.58
C GLU A 103 3.72 -14.98 -2.45
N PRO A 104 4.66 -14.07 -2.75
CA PRO A 104 5.43 -13.40 -1.71
C PRO A 104 4.56 -12.56 -0.78
N TYR A 105 4.69 -12.81 0.52
CA TYR A 105 4.02 -12.06 1.57
C TYR A 105 4.79 -10.80 1.95
N CYS A 106 4.13 -9.64 1.87
CA CYS A 106 4.70 -8.36 2.29
C CYS A 106 4.31 -8.03 3.74
N ARG A 107 5.27 -7.59 4.55
CA ARG A 107 5.08 -7.19 5.95
C ARG A 107 5.60 -5.77 6.18
N LEU A 108 4.80 -4.92 6.82
CA LEU A 108 5.28 -3.65 7.35
C LEU A 108 6.12 -3.90 8.59
N VAL A 109 7.38 -3.47 8.56
CA VAL A 109 8.32 -3.62 9.67
C VAL A 109 8.35 -2.35 10.52
N SER A 110 8.42 -1.20 9.87
CA SER A 110 8.45 0.09 10.54
C SER A 110 7.91 1.19 9.66
N SER A 111 7.44 2.25 10.32
CA SER A 111 7.03 3.48 9.69
C SER A 111 7.45 4.68 10.53
N LYS A 112 7.79 5.80 9.87
CA LYS A 112 8.08 7.08 10.53
C LYS A 112 7.41 8.22 9.77
N ILE A 113 6.93 9.21 10.51
CA ILE A 113 6.36 10.44 9.94
C ILE A 113 7.19 11.60 10.46
N PHE A 114 7.74 12.38 9.53
CA PHE A 114 8.31 13.69 9.81
C PHE A 114 7.32 14.73 9.31
N GLU A 115 6.99 15.73 10.11
CA GLU A 115 5.88 16.62 9.76
C GLU A 115 6.13 18.08 10.17
N ASN A 116 5.63 18.98 9.33
CA ASN A 116 5.52 20.39 9.60
C ASN A 116 4.05 20.81 9.49
N ARG A 117 3.53 21.50 10.52
CA ARG A 117 2.12 21.82 10.66
C ARG A 117 1.92 23.31 10.86
N VAL A 118 0.97 23.89 10.13
CA VAL A 118 0.63 25.32 10.22
C VAL A 118 -0.89 25.46 10.38
N LEU A 119 -1.30 25.96 11.54
CA LEU A 119 -2.67 26.40 11.78
C LEU A 119 -2.86 27.80 11.19
N PHE A 120 -3.88 27.97 10.35
CA PHE A 120 -4.16 29.26 9.70
C PHE A 120 -5.65 29.62 9.78
N LYS A 121 -5.92 30.91 9.66
CA LYS A 121 -7.26 31.51 9.56
C LYS A 121 -7.32 32.30 8.26
N SER A 122 -8.34 32.07 7.43
CA SER A 122 -8.59 32.85 6.22
C SER A 122 -9.97 33.49 6.24
N SER A 123 -10.10 34.68 5.67
CA SER A 123 -11.34 35.48 5.62
C SER A 123 -12.24 35.18 4.41
N ILE A 124 -11.76 34.40 3.45
CA ILE A 124 -12.51 33.97 2.25
C ILE A 124 -12.16 32.50 2.02
N TYR A 125 -13.08 31.70 1.47
CA TYR A 125 -12.70 30.47 0.74
C TYR A 125 -11.81 30.91 -0.43
N GLU A 126 -10.55 31.24 -0.17
CA GLU A 126 -9.59 31.42 -1.25
C GLU A 126 -9.70 30.16 -2.08
N ASN A 127 -10.07 30.33 -3.36
CA ASN A 127 -9.95 29.28 -4.34
C ASN A 127 -8.57 28.71 -4.15
N VAL A 128 -8.54 27.48 -3.63
CA VAL A 128 -7.31 26.86 -3.21
C VAL A 128 -6.54 26.67 -4.49
N ASP A 129 -5.59 27.54 -4.75
CA ASP A 129 -4.50 27.23 -5.65
C ASP A 129 -3.82 26.01 -5.02
N ASN A 130 -4.29 24.85 -5.49
CA ASN A 130 -3.56 23.61 -5.46
C ASN A 130 -2.40 23.86 -6.41
N THR A 131 -1.44 24.71 -6.04
CA THR A 131 -0.12 24.64 -6.62
C THR A 131 0.38 23.28 -6.18
N ILE A 132 0.12 22.30 -7.04
CA ILE A 132 0.73 21.00 -7.04
C ILE A 132 2.21 21.37 -7.16
N GLN A 133 2.91 21.43 -6.04
CA GLN A 133 4.32 21.09 -6.09
C GLN A 133 4.31 19.63 -6.53
N GLU A 134 4.49 19.44 -7.84
CA GLU A 134 4.80 18.14 -8.41
C GLU A 134 5.89 17.56 -7.52
N ASN A 135 5.63 16.39 -6.96
CA ASN A 135 6.59 15.72 -6.10
C ASN A 135 7.95 15.70 -6.83
N GLU A 136 8.94 16.42 -6.30
CA GLU A 136 10.33 16.23 -6.70
C GLU A 136 10.70 14.79 -6.28
N GLY A 137 10.56 13.85 -7.22
CA GLY A 137 10.86 12.44 -7.05
C GLY A 137 9.62 11.55 -6.93
N VAL A 138 9.46 10.62 -7.87
CA VAL A 138 8.55 9.47 -7.72
C VAL A 138 9.13 8.59 -6.60
N PRO A 139 8.36 8.21 -5.56
CA PRO A 139 8.87 7.40 -4.47
C PRO A 139 9.41 6.07 -5.00
N SER A 140 10.62 5.70 -4.57
CA SER A 140 11.32 4.49 -5.03
C SER A 140 11.75 3.61 -3.87
N TRP A 141 11.68 2.30 -4.07
CA TRP A 141 12.07 1.31 -3.07
C TRP A 141 13.57 1.06 -3.10
N THR A 142 14.23 1.40 -2.00
CA THR A 142 15.67 1.16 -1.81
C THR A 142 15.89 -0.10 -0.98
N PRO A 143 16.65 -1.09 -1.46
CA PRO A 143 16.98 -2.28 -0.66
C PRO A 143 17.88 -1.91 0.52
N ILE A 144 17.61 -2.47 1.71
CA ILE A 144 18.37 -2.19 2.95
C ILE A 144 19.11 -3.41 3.51
N HIS A 145 19.25 -4.47 2.72
CA HIS A 145 20.00 -5.67 3.08
C HIS A 145 21.31 -5.76 2.30
N ASN A 146 22.35 -6.28 2.96
CA ASN A 146 23.62 -6.59 2.29
C ASN A 146 23.36 -7.74 1.32
N VAL A 147 23.70 -7.56 0.03
CA VAL A 147 23.61 -8.60 -1.00
C VAL A 147 24.71 -9.64 -0.72
N LEU A 148 24.48 -10.52 0.25
CA LEU A 148 25.32 -11.68 0.47
C LEU A 148 24.77 -12.81 -0.39
N LEU A 149 25.26 -12.91 -1.63
CA LEU A 149 25.12 -14.12 -2.43
C LEU A 149 25.82 -15.24 -1.66
N LYS A 150 25.06 -16.03 -0.87
CA LYS A 150 25.55 -17.33 -0.44
C LYS A 150 25.60 -18.19 -1.69
N GLU A 151 26.78 -18.34 -2.27
CA GLU A 151 27.07 -19.47 -3.14
C GLU A 151 26.77 -20.73 -2.33
N GLU A 152 25.68 -21.41 -2.64
CA GLU A 152 25.37 -22.72 -2.08
C GLU A 152 26.42 -23.70 -2.59
N THR A 153 27.53 -23.85 -1.86
CA THR A 153 28.42 -25.00 -2.03
C THR A 153 27.65 -26.25 -1.65
N GLN A 154 27.06 -26.91 -2.64
CA GLN A 154 26.42 -28.22 -2.51
C GLN A 154 27.47 -29.26 -2.11
N LYS A 155 27.67 -29.45 -0.80
CA LYS A 155 28.23 -30.70 -0.29
C LYS A 155 27.11 -31.73 -0.29
N LYS A 156 27.17 -32.70 -1.21
CA LYS A 156 26.31 -33.88 -1.21
C LYS A 156 26.47 -34.63 0.12
N ILE A 157 25.49 -34.47 1.00
CA ILE A 157 25.24 -35.37 2.12
C ILE A 157 24.05 -36.21 1.71
N ASN A 158 24.20 -37.54 1.67
CA ASN A 158 23.25 -38.45 1.02
C ASN A 158 21.91 -38.66 1.77
N ASN A 159 21.56 -37.82 2.75
CA ASN A 159 20.26 -37.82 3.42
C ASN A 159 19.75 -36.37 3.61
N SER A 160 19.44 -35.67 2.53
CA SER A 160 18.86 -34.32 2.63
C SER A 160 17.38 -34.38 3.01
N ILE A 161 17.00 -33.76 4.12
CA ILE A 161 15.59 -33.53 4.46
C ILE A 161 15.14 -32.28 3.70
N THR A 162 14.06 -32.39 2.91
CA THR A 162 13.41 -31.21 2.31
C THR A 162 12.48 -30.58 3.32
N ILE A 163 12.65 -29.28 3.56
CA ILE A 163 11.77 -28.50 4.43
C ILE A 163 11.26 -27.25 3.71
N GLU A 164 10.05 -26.82 4.06
CA GLU A 164 9.45 -25.57 3.56
C GLU A 164 9.47 -24.49 4.64
N LEU A 165 10.21 -23.41 4.41
CA LEU A 165 10.34 -22.31 5.36
C LEU A 165 10.01 -20.96 4.72
N PRO A 166 9.46 -19.99 5.49
CA PRO A 166 9.36 -18.61 5.04
C PRO A 166 10.76 -17.99 4.97
N VAL A 167 11.24 -17.78 3.75
CA VAL A 167 12.53 -17.17 3.45
C VAL A 167 12.34 -15.68 3.21
N GLU A 168 13.16 -14.85 3.84
CA GLU A 168 13.23 -13.43 3.54
C GLU A 168 13.83 -13.21 2.16
N ILE A 169 13.03 -12.71 1.22
CA ILE A 169 13.51 -12.40 -0.14
C ILE A 169 14.07 -10.98 -0.22
N GLY A 170 13.73 -10.09 0.71
CA GLY A 170 14.36 -8.77 0.81
C GLY A 170 13.66 -7.82 1.78
N LYS A 171 14.34 -6.71 2.08
CA LYS A 171 13.80 -5.58 2.84
C LYS A 171 14.01 -4.28 2.06
N TYR A 172 12.96 -3.49 1.97
CA TYR A 172 12.91 -2.27 1.16
C TYR A 172 12.43 -1.10 1.99
N LYS A 173 13.11 0.03 1.86
CA LYS A 173 12.75 1.31 2.44
C LYS A 173 12.28 2.27 1.34
N SER A 174 11.25 3.06 1.59
CA SER A 174 10.83 4.15 0.71
C SER A 174 10.34 5.34 1.53
N GLU A 175 10.41 6.52 0.92
CA GLU A 175 9.97 7.79 1.48
C GLU A 175 9.00 8.45 0.49
N ILE A 176 7.90 8.99 1.00
CA ILE A 176 6.91 9.73 0.20
C ILE A 176 6.53 11.04 0.89
N PHE A 177 6.47 12.13 0.12
CA PHE A 177 5.97 13.40 0.57
C PHE A 177 4.45 13.48 0.42
N LEU A 178 3.77 13.99 1.44
CA LEU A 178 2.32 14.12 1.51
C LEU A 178 1.94 15.51 2.03
N GLN A 179 0.98 16.14 1.38
CA GLN A 179 0.40 17.39 1.83
C GLN A 179 -1.09 17.22 2.11
N GLU A 180 -1.51 17.50 3.35
CA GLU A 180 -2.91 17.47 3.76
C GLU A 180 -3.35 18.85 4.25
N ARG A 181 -4.59 19.22 3.93
CA ARG A 181 -5.23 20.44 4.42
C ARG A 181 -6.56 20.07 5.07
N VAL A 182 -6.61 20.20 6.38
CA VAL A 182 -7.80 19.90 7.19
C VAL A 182 -8.53 21.20 7.46
N MET A 183 -9.81 21.27 7.10
CA MET A 183 -10.65 22.44 7.38
C MET A 183 -11.54 22.15 8.58
N PHE A 184 -11.64 23.11 9.50
CA PHE A 184 -12.50 23.01 10.69
C PHE A 184 -13.83 23.70 10.42
N GLU A 185 -14.93 23.02 10.75
CA GLU A 185 -16.28 23.59 10.69
C GLU A 185 -16.47 24.68 11.74
N GLU A 186 -15.77 24.54 12.87
CA GLU A 186 -15.86 25.47 14.00
C GLU A 186 -14.66 26.41 14.09
N LYS A 187 -14.86 27.50 14.84
CA LYS A 187 -13.80 28.40 15.24
C LYS A 187 -12.90 27.72 16.26
N ILE A 188 -11.63 27.54 15.90
CA ILE A 188 -10.63 26.90 16.77
C ILE A 188 -9.58 27.91 17.25
N THR A 189 -9.13 27.73 18.48
CA THR A 189 -8.07 28.55 19.09
C THR A 189 -6.70 27.89 18.90
N SER A 190 -6.65 26.58 19.13
CA SER A 190 -5.43 25.80 19.02
C SER A 190 -5.75 24.34 18.73
N VAL A 191 -4.77 23.65 18.16
CA VAL A 191 -4.71 22.19 18.13
C VAL A 191 -4.06 21.75 19.43
N LYS A 192 -4.72 20.84 20.15
CA LYS A 192 -4.24 20.31 21.43
C LYS A 192 -3.32 19.12 21.21
N GLU A 193 -3.77 18.13 20.45
CA GLU A 193 -3.05 16.89 20.22
C GLU A 193 -3.43 16.29 18.86
N ILE A 194 -2.49 15.57 18.24
CA ILE A 194 -2.80 14.77 17.05
C ILE A 194 -2.18 13.39 17.25
N MET A 195 -3.03 12.39 17.39
CA MET A 195 -2.62 10.98 17.36
C MET A 195 -2.61 10.49 15.91
N GLN A 196 -1.62 9.70 15.53
CA GLN A 196 -1.45 9.21 14.16
C GLN A 196 -1.20 7.71 14.15
N ASP A 197 -1.79 7.03 13.18
CA ASP A 197 -1.54 5.62 12.89
C ASP A 197 -1.48 5.38 11.37
N ILE A 198 -0.76 4.36 10.94
CA ILE A 198 -0.56 4.02 9.52
C ILE A 198 -1.23 2.69 9.23
N ILE A 199 -2.21 2.74 8.34
CA ILE A 199 -3.00 1.57 7.98
C ILE A 199 -2.72 1.24 6.52
N LEU A 200 -2.10 0.08 6.28
CA LEU A 200 -1.94 -0.44 4.94
C LEU A 200 -3.24 -1.12 4.47
N THR A 201 -3.69 -0.75 3.28
CA THR A 201 -4.84 -1.36 2.62
C THR A 201 -4.42 -2.40 1.59
N GLU A 202 -3.29 -2.18 0.91
CA GLU A 202 -2.76 -3.13 -0.07
C GLU A 202 -1.25 -3.24 0.05
N LYS A 203 -0.74 -4.47 -0.06
CA LYS A 203 0.68 -4.79 -0.05
C LYS A 203 0.90 -6.02 -0.93
N LYS A 204 1.49 -5.85 -2.11
CA LYS A 204 1.68 -6.93 -3.07
C LYS A 204 3.00 -6.80 -3.82
N LEU A 205 3.66 -7.92 -4.06
CA LEU A 205 4.79 -8.02 -4.97
C LEU A 205 4.36 -8.77 -6.24
N LEU A 206 4.48 -8.12 -7.39
CA LEU A 206 4.33 -8.76 -8.69
C LEU A 206 5.72 -9.08 -9.24
N LEU A 207 6.04 -10.36 -9.43
CA LEU A 207 7.33 -10.77 -9.96
C LEU A 207 7.34 -10.62 -11.49
N SER A 208 8.42 -10.07 -12.05
CA SER A 208 8.56 -9.98 -13.50
C SER A 208 8.96 -11.33 -14.11
N LYS A 209 8.60 -11.55 -15.38
CA LYS A 209 8.89 -12.82 -16.07
C LYS A 209 10.40 -13.06 -16.25
N ARG A 210 10.71 -14.36 -16.25
CA ARG A 210 12.00 -15.05 -16.43
C ARG A 210 12.87 -14.49 -17.58
N ASN A 211 14.17 -14.28 -17.34
CA ASN A 211 15.16 -13.96 -18.39
C ASN A 211 15.76 -15.20 -19.07
N ASN A 212 15.88 -16.35 -18.37
CA ASN A 212 16.52 -17.57 -18.90
C ASN A 212 15.68 -18.84 -18.70
N LYS A 213 15.61 -19.70 -19.71
CA LYS A 213 14.76 -20.92 -19.77
C LYS A 213 14.99 -21.94 -18.64
N ASN A 214 16.09 -21.85 -17.89
CA ASN A 214 16.53 -22.87 -16.93
C ASN A 214 16.44 -22.46 -15.45
N GLN A 215 15.91 -21.26 -15.12
CA GLN A 215 15.82 -20.82 -13.73
C GLN A 215 14.41 -20.35 -13.40
N ASN A 216 13.76 -20.98 -12.42
CA ASN A 216 12.40 -20.64 -11.94
C ASN A 216 12.43 -19.45 -10.95
N ARG A 217 13.34 -18.50 -11.16
CA ARG A 217 13.62 -17.45 -10.18
C ARG A 217 13.51 -16.07 -10.81
N ALA A 218 12.94 -15.11 -10.09
CA ALA A 218 12.77 -13.73 -10.52
C ALA A 218 13.92 -12.85 -10.02
N GLU A 219 14.43 -11.97 -10.87
CA GLU A 219 15.46 -10.96 -10.51
C GLU A 219 14.85 -9.60 -10.17
N LYS A 220 13.65 -9.33 -10.70
CA LYS A 220 12.95 -8.05 -10.56
C LYS A 220 11.47 -8.30 -10.27
N GLY A 221 10.82 -7.28 -9.73
CA GLY A 221 9.38 -7.24 -9.53
C GLY A 221 8.89 -5.81 -9.35
N THR A 222 7.59 -5.65 -9.14
CA THR A 222 6.95 -4.38 -8.83
C THR A 222 6.26 -4.51 -7.48
N LEU A 223 6.66 -3.65 -6.53
CA LEU A 223 6.12 -3.63 -5.17
C LEU A 223 5.06 -2.53 -5.07
N PHE A 224 3.85 -2.95 -4.72
CA PHE A 224 2.67 -2.12 -4.51
C PHE A 224 2.42 -2.01 -3.01
N VAL A 225 2.42 -0.79 -2.48
CA VAL A 225 2.05 -0.51 -1.10
C VAL A 225 1.12 0.68 -1.07
N GLU A 226 -0.10 0.45 -0.61
CA GLU A 226 -1.12 1.48 -0.45
C GLU A 226 -1.65 1.50 0.97
N GLY A 227 -2.06 2.68 1.41
CA GLY A 227 -2.61 2.85 2.73
C GLY A 227 -3.08 4.27 2.99
N TYR A 228 -3.32 4.57 4.26
CA TYR A 228 -3.60 5.92 4.72
C TYR A 228 -3.04 6.17 6.11
N ILE A 229 -2.67 7.42 6.35
CA ILE A 229 -2.39 7.94 7.69
C ILE A 229 -3.74 8.31 8.31
N SER A 230 -4.09 7.64 9.41
CA SER A 230 -5.28 7.94 10.20
C SER A 230 -4.89 8.88 11.34
N GLN A 231 -5.41 10.10 11.34
CA GLN A 231 -5.14 11.10 12.36
C GLN A 231 -6.38 11.33 13.20
N CYS A 232 -6.23 11.37 14.52
CA CYS A 232 -7.23 11.89 15.45
C CYS A 232 -6.73 13.23 15.97
N ILE A 233 -7.35 14.32 15.54
CA ILE A 233 -6.95 15.70 15.84
C ILE A 233 -7.86 16.21 16.96
N GLU A 234 -7.31 16.44 18.14
CA GLU A 234 -7.97 17.15 19.23
C GLU A 234 -7.71 18.66 19.11
N TYR A 235 -8.77 19.46 19.23
CA TYR A 235 -8.70 20.90 19.08
C TYR A 235 -9.63 21.63 20.06
N VAL A 236 -9.26 22.86 20.38
CA VAL A 236 -9.96 23.70 21.35
C VAL A 236 -10.80 24.74 20.62
N LEU A 237 -12.09 24.81 20.94
CA LEU A 237 -12.98 25.83 20.40
C LEU A 237 -12.74 27.21 21.02
N ALA A 238 -12.95 28.27 20.23
CA ALA A 238 -13.03 29.63 20.75
C ALA A 238 -14.47 29.94 21.21
N GLY A 239 -14.63 30.47 22.41
CA GLY A 239 -15.93 30.73 23.05
C GLY A 239 -16.70 31.97 22.55
N SER A 240 -16.40 32.52 21.37
CA SER A 240 -17.04 33.76 20.88
C SER A 240 -17.46 33.73 19.42
N GLU A 241 -18.63 34.34 19.14
CA GLU A 241 -19.15 34.59 17.79
C GLU A 241 -18.28 35.63 17.07
N CYS A 242 -17.72 35.27 15.92
CA CYS A 242 -17.19 36.24 14.96
C CYS A 242 -17.24 35.65 13.54
N LYS A 243 -17.55 36.51 12.57
CA LYS A 243 -17.90 36.30 11.15
C LYS A 243 -17.15 35.19 10.40
N GLU A 244 -17.80 34.69 9.34
CA GLU A 244 -17.36 33.75 8.27
C GLU A 244 -15.84 33.69 8.05
N SER A 245 -15.11 33.05 8.97
CA SER A 245 -13.67 32.81 8.84
C SER A 245 -13.47 31.31 8.78
N VAL A 246 -12.71 30.86 7.80
CA VAL A 246 -12.41 29.43 7.66
C VAL A 246 -11.08 29.15 8.35
N TYR A 247 -11.09 28.19 9.28
CA TYR A 247 -9.89 27.72 9.97
C TYR A 247 -9.40 26.45 9.32
N GLY A 248 -8.09 26.33 9.15
CA GLY A 248 -7.50 25.13 8.59
C GLY A 248 -6.13 24.80 9.16
N LEU A 249 -5.78 23.52 9.10
CA LEU A 249 -4.47 22.99 9.42
C LEU A 249 -3.83 22.50 8.12
N ARG A 250 -2.73 23.14 7.72
CA ARG A 250 -1.89 22.65 6.63
C ARG A 250 -0.81 21.75 7.23
N GLN A 251 -0.62 20.58 6.64
CA GLN A 251 0.34 19.57 7.09
C GLN A 251 1.17 19.11 5.90
N ASN A 252 2.48 19.27 6.02
CA ASN A 252 3.46 18.70 5.10
C ASN A 252 4.14 17.55 5.83
N MET A 253 4.08 16.34 5.27
CA MET A 253 4.54 15.11 5.91
C MET A 253 5.50 14.38 4.98
N VAL A 254 6.56 13.81 5.54
CA VAL A 254 7.41 12.81 4.89
C VAL A 254 7.15 11.49 5.61
N LEU A 255 6.59 10.53 4.88
CA LEU A 255 6.31 9.19 5.36
C LEU A 255 7.41 8.24 4.91
N GLU A 256 8.17 7.71 5.86
CA GLU A 256 9.14 6.64 5.66
C GLU A 256 8.47 5.28 5.97
N LEU A 257 8.59 4.31 5.06
CA LEU A 257 8.10 2.94 5.24
C LEU A 257 9.23 1.94 5.02
N THR A 258 9.24 0.88 5.84
CA THR A 258 10.10 -0.30 5.62
C THR A 258 9.24 -1.55 5.47
N ILE A 259 9.34 -2.20 4.32
CA ILE A 259 8.63 -3.43 3.97
C ILE A 259 9.61 -4.59 3.89
N GLN A 260 9.32 -5.65 4.64
CA GLN A 260 9.97 -6.95 4.50
C GLN A 260 9.12 -7.82 3.59
N ILE A 261 9.77 -8.58 2.71
CA ILE A 261 9.09 -9.51 1.83
C ILE A 261 9.60 -10.92 2.13
N LEU A 262 8.64 -11.84 2.31
CA LEU A 262 8.87 -13.24 2.63
C LEU A 262 8.24 -14.12 1.55
N GLN A 263 8.85 -15.27 1.25
CA GLN A 263 8.23 -16.30 0.42
C GLN A 263 8.51 -17.66 1.04
N ARG A 264 7.52 -18.56 1.08
CA ARG A 264 7.76 -19.95 1.47
C ARG A 264 8.57 -20.64 0.36
N GLN A 265 9.72 -21.21 0.71
CA GLN A 265 10.63 -21.88 -0.23
C GLN A 265 11.06 -23.24 0.34
N GLU A 266 11.17 -24.23 -0.54
CA GLU A 266 11.78 -25.52 -0.23
C GLU A 266 13.31 -25.35 -0.11
N MET A 267 13.87 -25.88 0.97
CA MET A 267 15.30 -25.89 1.25
C MET A 267 15.74 -27.31 1.59
N GLN A 268 16.95 -27.66 1.15
CA GLN A 268 17.62 -28.89 1.54
C GLN A 268 18.60 -28.59 2.68
N LEU A 269 18.46 -29.31 3.79
CA LEU A 269 19.38 -29.28 4.93
C LEU A 269 20.39 -30.43 4.88
#